data_AF-A0A936QI81-F1
#
_entry.id   AF-A0A936QI81-F1
#
_cell.length_a   1.000
_cell.length_b   1.000
_cell.length_c   1.000
_cell.angle_alpha   90.00
_cell.angle_beta   90.00
_cell.angle_gamma   90.00
#
_symmetry.space_group_name_H-M   'P 1'
#
loop_
_entity.id
_entity.type
_entity.pdbx_description
1 polymer ?
#
loop_
_entity_poly.entity_id
_entity_poly.type
_entity_poly.pdbx_seq_one_letter_code
_entity_poly.pdbx_strand_id
1 'polypeptide(L)'
;MKNKILLLTSVLFLFILKSNDIYSQDTVKVMTYNLLNYNGSVVKDNSFRKIVKYSNPDILVAEEVISQSAVNNMLGNVMNFYTPGLYSAGTFFNGYDTDNAIFFKSSKFTFLYNFVIQTTLRTINLFGLVHNQTGNTIKLLAVHLKASNSTSDQQQRLSEVNALRSFTNSLPNGDEFAVLGDFNIYTSTEPAYQRLLQTEVGSEGHFIDPLNLSGTWNQSSYAPFHTQSSRIRALSDSGSTGGLDDRFDMILNSKGMTEEGGIKYIPGSLKPLGNDGNHYNDSINQRPNTSVPDSIADAIYYGSDHLPVTALYKFEKTGSVTIISNLIPEKFNVYQNYPNPFNPSTKIKFDIPSGLNGSDSKVRLSVYNSLGKEIAELVNENLGAGSYETEFDASDFSSGVYFYKIETDNFSLTKSMFLIK
;
A
#
# COMPACT_ATOMS: atom_id res chain seq x y z
N MET A 1 -64.12 -52.04 -1.04
CA MET A 1 -63.25 -51.08 -0.33
C MET A 1 -61.99 -50.90 -1.17
N LYS A 2 -61.70 -49.65 -1.59
CA LYS A 2 -60.63 -49.31 -2.55
C LYS A 2 -59.28 -49.25 -1.84
N ASN A 3 -58.31 -50.07 -2.23
CA ASN A 3 -56.90 -49.91 -1.84
C ASN A 3 -56.23 -48.91 -2.80
N LYS A 4 -55.86 -47.73 -2.29
CA LYS A 4 -54.96 -46.79 -2.97
C LYS A 4 -53.53 -47.08 -2.52
N ILE A 5 -52.69 -47.51 -3.46
CA ILE A 5 -51.23 -47.55 -3.32
C ILE A 5 -50.75 -46.09 -3.49
N LEU A 6 -50.10 -45.55 -2.45
CA LEU A 6 -49.48 -44.24 -2.49
C LEU A 6 -48.01 -44.42 -2.92
N LEU A 7 -47.68 -44.02 -4.14
CA LEU A 7 -46.31 -44.00 -4.65
C LEU A 7 -45.62 -42.73 -4.12
N LEU A 8 -44.67 -42.86 -3.19
CA LEU A 8 -43.79 -41.74 -2.80
C LEU A 8 -42.70 -41.60 -3.88
N THR A 9 -42.82 -40.59 -4.73
CA THR A 9 -41.71 -40.12 -5.58
C THR A 9 -40.83 -39.19 -4.76
N SER A 10 -39.69 -39.69 -4.29
CA SER A 10 -38.61 -38.88 -3.72
C SER A 10 -37.93 -38.07 -4.82
N VAL A 11 -38.22 -36.77 -4.87
CA VAL A 11 -37.49 -35.80 -5.71
C VAL A 11 -36.19 -35.45 -5.00
N LEU A 12 -35.07 -35.95 -5.52
CA LEU A 12 -33.73 -35.59 -5.08
C LEU A 12 -33.38 -34.21 -5.64
N PHE A 13 -33.50 -33.16 -4.83
CA PHE A 13 -32.95 -31.85 -5.17
C PHE A 13 -31.41 -31.91 -5.04
N LEU A 14 -30.71 -32.01 -6.16
CA LEU A 14 -29.29 -31.68 -6.21
C LEU A 14 -29.14 -30.17 -6.00
N PHE A 15 -28.73 -29.76 -4.81
CA PHE A 15 -28.16 -28.43 -4.60
C PHE A 15 -26.78 -28.40 -5.27
N ILE A 16 -26.70 -27.75 -6.43
CA ILE A 16 -25.43 -27.33 -7.00
C ILE A 16 -24.94 -26.17 -6.14
N LEU A 17 -24.04 -26.45 -5.19
CA LEU A 17 -23.22 -25.43 -4.54
C LEU A 17 -22.32 -24.85 -5.64
N LYS A 18 -22.66 -23.66 -6.16
CA LYS A 18 -21.67 -22.83 -6.84
C LYS A 18 -20.60 -22.49 -5.80
N SER A 19 -19.42 -23.07 -5.93
CA SER A 19 -18.22 -22.55 -5.28
C SER A 19 -18.01 -21.14 -5.83
N ASN A 20 -18.33 -20.12 -5.04
CA ASN A 20 -17.74 -18.81 -5.29
C ASN A 20 -16.26 -18.99 -4.98
N ASP A 21 -15.40 -18.86 -5.98
CA ASP A 21 -13.98 -18.75 -5.73
C ASP A 21 -13.74 -17.54 -4.83
N ILE A 22 -13.41 -17.81 -3.57
CA ILE A 22 -13.03 -16.78 -2.61
C ILE A 22 -11.61 -16.38 -3.00
N TYR A 23 -11.47 -15.42 -3.92
CA TYR A 23 -10.20 -14.74 -4.11
C TYR A 23 -9.78 -14.14 -2.78
N SER A 24 -8.53 -14.40 -2.39
CA SER A 24 -7.95 -13.77 -1.22
C SER A 24 -8.03 -12.26 -1.40
N GLN A 25 -8.77 -11.60 -0.51
CA GLN A 25 -8.84 -10.16 -0.42
C GLN A 25 -8.67 -9.74 1.02
N ASP A 26 -7.94 -8.65 1.25
CA ASP A 26 -7.83 -8.01 2.56
C ASP A 26 -7.94 -6.49 2.40
N THR A 27 -8.42 -5.83 3.46
CA THR A 27 -8.36 -4.37 3.57
C THR A 27 -7.30 -4.01 4.58
N VAL A 28 -6.34 -3.22 4.13
CA VAL A 28 -5.15 -2.83 4.88
C VAL A 28 -5.23 -1.35 5.22
N LYS A 29 -5.08 -1.02 6.50
CA LYS A 29 -4.97 0.35 6.97
C LYS A 29 -3.51 0.77 7.08
N VAL A 30 -3.09 1.70 6.23
CA VAL A 30 -1.78 2.35 6.32
C VAL A 30 -1.94 3.65 7.10
N MET A 31 -1.01 3.92 8.00
CA MET A 31 -0.88 5.15 8.77
C MET A 31 0.51 5.74 8.53
N THR A 32 0.58 7.06 8.36
CA THR A 32 1.82 7.83 8.45
C THR A 32 1.74 8.76 9.65
N TYR A 33 2.85 8.97 10.36
CA TYR A 33 2.86 9.83 11.53
C TYR A 33 4.25 10.37 11.87
N ASN A 34 4.43 11.69 11.79
CA ASN A 34 5.58 12.36 12.38
C ASN A 34 5.50 12.31 13.93
N LEU A 35 6.47 11.61 14.55
CA LEU A 35 6.49 11.37 15.99
C LEU A 35 7.19 12.48 16.81
N LEU A 36 7.71 13.51 16.14
CA LEU A 36 8.43 14.64 16.69
C LEU A 36 9.67 14.21 17.51
N ASN A 37 10.82 14.06 16.86
CA ASN A 37 12.10 13.66 17.46
C ASN A 37 11.97 12.49 18.45
N TYR A 38 11.26 11.43 18.08
CA TYR A 38 10.96 10.34 18.99
C TYR A 38 12.20 9.56 19.39
N ASN A 39 12.44 9.50 20.69
CA ASN A 39 13.63 8.93 21.32
C ASN A 39 13.33 7.81 22.34
N GLY A 40 12.06 7.38 22.45
CA GLY A 40 11.65 6.41 23.48
C GLY A 40 11.20 7.01 24.82
N SER A 41 10.71 8.26 24.83
CA SER A 41 10.18 8.91 26.02
C SER A 41 8.87 8.28 26.51
N VAL A 42 8.84 7.86 27.79
CA VAL A 42 7.66 7.25 28.43
C VAL A 42 6.40 8.13 28.35
N VAL A 43 6.57 9.45 28.39
CA VAL A 43 5.44 10.39 28.28
C VAL A 43 4.79 10.28 26.90
N LYS A 44 5.61 10.27 25.83
CA LYS A 44 5.13 10.08 24.46
C LYS A 44 4.59 8.67 24.23
N ASP A 45 5.22 7.65 24.82
CA ASP A 45 4.75 6.26 24.70
C ASP A 45 3.29 6.10 25.17
N ASN A 46 2.91 6.75 26.28
CA ASN A 46 1.54 6.70 26.79
C ASN A 46 0.52 7.28 25.80
N SER A 47 0.88 8.37 25.13
CA SER A 47 0.07 8.97 24.08
C SER A 47 -0.02 8.06 22.86
N PHE A 48 1.11 7.60 22.35
CA PHE A 48 1.15 6.75 21.16
C PHE A 48 0.47 5.40 21.37
N ARG A 49 0.52 4.81 22.58
CA ARG A 49 -0.26 3.60 22.93
C ARG A 49 -1.76 3.79 22.71
N LYS A 50 -2.30 4.95 23.14
CA LYS A 50 -3.72 5.26 22.98
C LYS A 50 -4.07 5.47 21.51
N ILE A 51 -3.24 6.21 20.78
CA ILE A 51 -3.43 6.48 19.35
C ILE A 51 -3.41 5.18 18.55
N VAL A 52 -2.36 4.37 18.68
CA VAL A 52 -2.20 3.10 17.95
C VAL A 52 -3.30 2.11 18.31
N LYS A 53 -3.70 2.02 19.59
CA LYS A 53 -4.82 1.17 20.00
C LYS A 53 -6.15 1.61 19.39
N TYR A 54 -6.40 2.92 19.31
CA TYR A 54 -7.62 3.47 18.73
C TYR A 54 -7.65 3.31 17.21
N SER A 55 -6.56 3.66 16.54
CA SER A 55 -6.48 3.65 15.08
C SER A 55 -6.28 2.26 14.51
N ASN A 56 -5.62 1.36 15.24
CA ASN A 56 -5.32 -0.02 14.89
C ASN A 56 -4.80 -0.17 13.44
N PRO A 57 -3.67 0.47 13.09
CA PRO A 57 -3.13 0.41 11.74
C PRO A 57 -2.58 -0.99 11.47
N ASP A 58 -2.64 -1.44 10.22
CA ASP A 58 -1.95 -2.65 9.79
C ASP A 58 -0.48 -2.34 9.45
N ILE A 59 -0.21 -1.13 8.96
CA ILE A 59 1.13 -0.58 8.72
C ILE A 59 1.16 0.84 9.31
N LEU A 60 2.19 1.14 10.10
CA LEU A 60 2.56 2.49 10.51
C LEU A 60 3.93 2.80 9.91
N VAL A 61 4.00 3.86 9.11
CA VAL A 61 5.26 4.52 8.76
C VAL A 61 5.38 5.74 9.67
N ALA A 62 6.56 5.90 10.28
CA ALA A 62 6.81 6.92 11.27
C ALA A 62 8.01 7.76 10.87
N GLU A 63 7.84 9.08 10.99
CA GLU A 63 8.86 10.07 10.69
C GLU A 63 9.43 10.61 12.01
N GLU A 64 10.60 11.22 11.93
CA GLU A 64 11.34 11.76 13.07
C GLU A 64 11.72 10.74 14.16
N VAL A 65 12.13 9.53 13.77
CA VAL A 65 12.66 8.53 14.70
C VAL A 65 14.18 8.67 14.77
N ILE A 66 14.74 8.91 15.96
CA ILE A 66 16.13 9.38 16.07
C ILE A 66 17.19 8.28 16.19
N SER A 67 16.79 7.02 16.33
CA SER A 67 17.73 5.90 16.46
C SER A 67 17.06 4.52 16.39
N GLN A 68 17.87 3.48 16.17
CA GLN A 68 17.44 2.09 16.32
C GLN A 68 16.90 1.79 17.73
N SER A 69 17.43 2.43 18.77
CA SER A 69 16.92 2.27 20.14
C SER A 69 15.51 2.83 20.28
N ALA A 70 15.21 3.94 19.60
CA ALA A 70 13.87 4.50 19.55
C ALA A 70 12.91 3.57 18.79
N VAL A 71 13.33 2.97 17.67
CA VAL A 71 12.54 1.95 16.97
C VAL A 71 12.21 0.77 17.87
N ASN A 72 13.21 0.23 18.59
CA ASN A 72 13.02 -0.89 19.51
C ASN A 72 12.06 -0.52 20.65
N ASN A 73 12.15 0.72 21.16
CA ASN A 73 11.24 1.23 22.18
C ASN A 73 9.80 1.36 21.64
N MET A 74 9.61 2.02 20.49
CA MET A 74 8.28 2.12 19.84
C MET A 74 7.68 0.73 19.61
N LEU A 75 8.47 -0.21 19.11
CA LEU A 75 8.00 -1.57 18.86
C LEU A 75 7.53 -2.26 20.14
N GLY A 76 8.36 -2.31 21.18
CA GLY A 76 8.08 -3.06 22.40
C GLY A 76 7.10 -2.34 23.33
N ASN A 77 7.34 -1.06 23.58
CA ASN A 77 6.62 -0.28 24.58
C ASN A 77 5.38 0.41 24.02
N VAL A 78 5.19 0.52 22.70
CA VAL A 78 4.00 1.16 22.13
C VAL A 78 3.22 0.17 21.27
N MET A 79 3.79 -0.29 20.16
CA MET A 79 3.09 -1.11 19.17
C MET A 79 2.65 -2.47 19.76
N ASN A 80 3.54 -3.11 20.53
CA ASN A 80 3.29 -4.41 21.15
C ASN A 80 2.88 -4.35 22.62
N PHE A 81 2.54 -3.17 23.14
CA PHE A 81 2.24 -2.98 24.57
C PHE A 81 1.02 -3.81 25.03
N TYR A 82 -0.08 -3.76 24.26
CA TYR A 82 -1.31 -4.46 24.62
C TYR A 82 -1.34 -5.90 24.15
N THR A 83 -0.69 -6.19 23.02
CA THR A 83 -0.62 -7.52 22.41
C THR A 83 0.82 -7.79 21.99
N PRO A 84 1.62 -8.47 22.85
CA PRO A 84 3.00 -8.79 22.53
C PRO A 84 3.13 -9.57 21.22
N GLY A 85 4.05 -9.15 20.35
CA GLY A 85 4.33 -9.80 19.06
C GLY A 85 3.30 -9.54 17.96
N LEU A 86 2.35 -8.61 18.14
CA LEU A 86 1.37 -8.25 17.11
C LEU A 86 2.02 -7.56 15.90
N TYR A 87 3.00 -6.70 16.17
CA TYR A 87 3.74 -5.94 15.17
C TYR A 87 5.20 -6.39 15.12
N SER A 88 5.77 -6.28 13.92
CA SER A 88 7.21 -6.28 13.64
C SER A 88 7.65 -4.89 13.19
N ALA A 89 8.95 -4.59 13.28
CA ALA A 89 9.56 -3.42 12.66
C ALA A 89 10.39 -3.83 11.45
N GLY A 90 10.46 -2.96 10.44
CA GLY A 90 11.38 -3.13 9.31
C GLY A 90 12.83 -2.76 9.66
N THR A 91 13.76 -3.06 8.76
CA THR A 91 15.15 -2.59 8.88
C THR A 91 15.18 -1.08 8.91
N PHE A 92 15.81 -0.51 9.94
CA PHE A 92 15.97 0.94 10.12
C PHE A 92 17.39 1.37 9.71
N PHE A 93 17.49 2.52 9.04
CA PHE A 93 18.76 3.16 8.77
C PHE A 93 18.88 4.41 9.62
N ASN A 94 19.99 4.50 10.35
CA ASN A 94 20.30 5.66 11.17
C ASN A 94 21.15 6.63 10.33
N GLY A 95 20.53 7.70 9.86
CA GLY A 95 21.12 8.73 9.03
C GLY A 95 21.81 9.82 9.85
N TYR A 96 21.94 11.00 9.24
CA TYR A 96 22.61 12.16 9.83
C TYR A 96 21.67 13.12 10.59
N ASP A 97 20.36 12.98 10.40
CA ASP A 97 19.31 13.76 11.04
C ASP A 97 18.33 12.76 11.70
N THR A 98 17.05 13.06 11.72
CA THR A 98 15.99 12.10 12.07
C THR A 98 15.58 11.26 10.86
N ASP A 99 15.19 10.01 11.12
CA ASP A 99 14.95 9.02 10.08
C ASP A 99 13.53 8.45 10.13
N ASN A 100 13.21 7.67 9.11
CA ASN A 100 11.91 7.03 8.98
C ASN A 100 11.97 5.57 9.46
N ALA A 101 10.92 5.13 10.14
CA ALA A 101 10.75 3.74 10.57
C ALA A 101 9.42 3.17 10.06
N ILE A 102 9.34 1.85 9.96
CA ILE A 102 8.10 1.14 9.60
C ILE A 102 7.79 0.05 10.61
N PHE A 103 6.52 -0.04 10.98
CA PHE A 103 5.95 -1.06 11.85
C PHE A 103 4.74 -1.68 11.16
N PHE A 104 4.58 -3.00 11.21
CA PHE A 104 3.52 -3.68 10.48
C PHE A 104 3.05 -4.93 11.23
N LYS A 105 1.78 -5.31 11.06
CA LYS A 105 1.26 -6.56 11.66
C LYS A 105 1.90 -7.76 10.96
N SER A 106 2.65 -8.55 11.72
CA SER A 106 3.40 -9.69 11.19
C SER A 106 2.49 -10.81 10.67
N SER A 107 1.23 -10.85 11.12
CA SER A 107 0.21 -11.76 10.59
C SER A 107 -0.20 -11.42 9.15
N LYS A 108 -0.12 -10.14 8.75
CA LYS A 108 -0.55 -9.67 7.43
C LYS A 108 0.62 -9.47 6.47
N PHE A 109 1.80 -9.12 6.96
CA PHE A 109 2.93 -8.74 6.11
C PHE A 109 4.23 -9.41 6.49
N THR A 110 5.06 -9.62 5.47
CA THR A 110 6.48 -9.96 5.59
C THR A 110 7.30 -8.81 5.02
N PHE A 111 8.32 -8.38 5.76
CA PHE A 111 9.22 -7.31 5.33
C PHE A 111 10.21 -7.80 4.29
N LEU A 112 10.39 -7.03 3.22
CA LEU A 112 11.33 -7.34 2.16
C LEU A 112 12.60 -6.50 2.26
N TYR A 113 12.45 -5.17 2.27
CA TYR A 113 13.59 -4.27 2.22
C TYR A 113 13.25 -2.86 2.70
N ASN A 114 14.31 -2.14 3.10
CA ASN A 114 14.35 -0.69 3.18
C ASN A 114 15.45 -0.25 2.19
N PHE A 115 15.12 0.64 1.25
CA PHE A 115 16.07 1.26 0.33
C PHE A 115 16.12 2.76 0.57
N VAL A 116 17.33 3.33 0.59
CA VAL A 116 17.54 4.74 0.90
C VAL A 116 17.74 5.55 -0.37
N ILE A 117 16.85 6.49 -0.63
CA ILE A 117 17.01 7.54 -1.64
C ILE A 117 17.70 8.73 -0.95
N GLN A 118 18.93 8.98 -1.35
CA GLN A 118 19.76 10.05 -0.78
C GLN A 118 19.27 11.42 -1.25
N THR A 119 19.21 12.37 -0.31
CA THR A 119 19.01 13.79 -0.59
C THR A 119 20.02 14.62 0.21
N THR A 120 20.02 15.94 0.04
CA THR A 120 20.96 16.84 0.72
C THR A 120 20.72 16.97 2.23
N LEU A 121 19.47 16.89 2.70
CA LEU A 121 19.11 17.12 4.11
C LEU A 121 18.71 15.84 4.83
N ARG A 122 17.65 15.19 4.34
CA ARG A 122 17.09 13.98 4.95
C ARG A 122 16.89 12.90 3.91
N THR A 123 17.12 11.67 4.31
CA THR A 123 16.91 10.54 3.41
C THR A 123 15.42 10.24 3.24
N ILE A 124 15.05 9.81 2.04
CA ILE A 124 13.74 9.24 1.75
C ILE A 124 13.88 7.72 1.81
N ASN A 125 13.00 7.04 2.54
CA ASN A 125 13.05 5.58 2.68
C ASN A 125 11.97 4.93 1.81
N LEU A 126 12.35 3.96 0.99
CA LEU A 126 11.42 3.05 0.35
C LEU A 126 11.33 1.76 1.16
N PHE A 127 10.16 1.50 1.74
CA PHE A 127 9.85 0.25 2.40
C PHE A 127 9.07 -0.68 1.49
N GLY A 128 9.54 -1.92 1.33
CA GLY A 128 8.84 -2.99 0.64
C GLY A 128 8.26 -4.00 1.63
N LEU A 129 6.95 -4.24 1.55
CA LEU A 129 6.24 -5.27 2.33
C LEU A 129 5.47 -6.18 1.37
N VAL A 130 5.59 -7.50 1.53
CA VAL A 130 4.70 -8.45 0.85
C VAL A 130 3.50 -8.76 1.75
N HIS A 131 2.29 -8.67 1.19
CA HIS A 131 1.08 -9.09 1.87
C HIS A 131 0.96 -10.61 1.85
N ASN A 132 0.97 -11.23 3.02
CA ASN A 132 1.12 -12.68 3.19
C ASN A 132 0.01 -13.48 2.50
N GLN A 133 -1.21 -12.93 2.43
CA GLN A 133 -2.36 -13.64 1.88
C GLN A 133 -2.47 -13.55 0.36
N THR A 134 -2.17 -12.37 -0.21
CA THR A 134 -2.31 -12.13 -1.65
C THR A 134 -1.01 -12.25 -2.44
N GLY A 135 0.15 -12.12 -1.78
CA GLY A 135 1.46 -12.06 -2.45
C GLY A 135 1.80 -10.69 -3.03
N ASN A 136 0.87 -9.72 -3.04
CA ASN A 136 1.17 -8.40 -3.59
C ASN A 136 2.19 -7.66 -2.72
N THR A 137 3.08 -6.90 -3.36
CA THR A 137 4.11 -6.11 -2.68
C THR A 137 3.73 -4.65 -2.66
N ILE A 138 3.47 -4.09 -1.49
CA ILE A 138 3.29 -2.65 -1.32
C ILE A 138 4.64 -1.95 -1.14
N LYS A 139 4.83 -0.86 -1.87
CA LYS A 139 6.01 0.01 -1.81
C LYS A 139 5.61 1.35 -1.19
N LEU A 140 6.19 1.68 -0.04
CA LEU A 140 5.88 2.91 0.70
C LEU A 140 7.12 3.80 0.78
N LEU A 141 7.04 4.98 0.16
CA LEU A 141 8.08 6.01 0.15
C LEU A 141 7.81 7.00 1.29
N ALA A 142 8.59 6.90 2.36
CA ALA A 142 8.49 7.77 3.54
C ALA A 142 9.29 9.05 3.33
N VAL A 143 8.66 10.20 3.51
CA VAL A 143 9.28 11.52 3.37
C VAL A 143 9.15 12.35 4.64
N HIS A 144 10.20 13.10 4.95
CA HIS A 144 10.17 14.23 5.88
C HIS A 144 10.95 15.39 5.23
N LEU A 145 10.27 16.13 4.35
CA LEU A 145 10.90 17.14 3.50
C LEU A 145 11.32 18.38 4.31
N LYS A 146 12.20 19.21 3.72
CA LYS A 146 12.67 20.46 4.34
C LYS A 146 11.51 21.32 4.88
N ALA A 147 11.51 21.59 6.18
CA ALA A 147 10.58 22.49 6.85
C ALA A 147 10.80 23.98 6.52
N SER A 148 9.96 24.87 7.08
CA SER A 148 9.98 26.33 6.85
C SER A 148 9.54 26.76 5.44
N ASN A 149 9.27 28.05 5.22
CA ASN A 149 8.51 28.52 4.04
C ASN A 149 9.23 29.55 3.16
N SER A 150 10.53 29.80 3.35
CA SER A 150 11.27 30.69 2.48
C SER A 150 11.38 30.11 1.06
N THR A 151 11.69 30.96 0.09
CA THR A 151 11.96 30.51 -1.29
C THR A 151 13.08 29.46 -1.33
N SER A 152 14.10 29.59 -0.49
CA SER A 152 15.19 28.61 -0.40
C SER A 152 14.69 27.25 0.11
N ASP A 153 13.80 27.26 1.10
CA ASP A 153 13.21 26.03 1.65
C ASP A 153 12.36 25.31 0.58
N GLN A 154 11.57 26.06 -0.18
CA GLN A 154 10.78 25.52 -1.31
C GLN A 154 11.67 24.91 -2.40
N GLN A 155 12.80 25.54 -2.74
CA GLN A 155 13.76 24.98 -3.70
C GLN A 155 14.44 23.72 -3.17
N GLN A 156 14.71 23.66 -1.87
CA GLN A 156 15.27 22.47 -1.25
C GLN A 156 14.28 21.30 -1.27
N ARG A 157 13.00 21.53 -0.94
CA ARG A 157 11.94 20.51 -1.12
C ARG A 157 11.81 20.06 -2.56
N LEU A 158 11.91 20.97 -3.54
CA LEU A 158 11.91 20.61 -4.95
C LEU A 158 13.11 19.71 -5.30
N SER A 159 14.29 19.98 -4.76
CA SER A 159 15.48 19.14 -4.96
C SER A 159 15.29 17.73 -4.38
N GLU A 160 14.71 17.62 -3.19
CA GLU A 160 14.37 16.33 -2.55
C GLU A 160 13.33 15.56 -3.38
N VAL A 161 12.26 16.24 -3.81
CA VAL A 161 11.23 15.65 -4.67
C VAL A 161 11.78 15.27 -6.05
N ASN A 162 12.76 15.99 -6.60
CA ASN A 162 13.41 15.58 -7.84
C ASN A 162 14.15 14.24 -7.69
N ALA A 163 14.86 14.02 -6.58
CA ALA A 163 15.50 12.73 -6.30
C ALA A 163 14.46 11.60 -6.19
N LEU A 164 13.35 11.84 -5.48
CA LEU A 164 12.21 10.93 -5.40
C LEU A 164 11.59 10.64 -6.77
N ARG A 165 11.37 11.66 -7.59
CA ARG A 165 10.75 11.52 -8.92
C ARG A 165 11.68 10.85 -9.91
N SER A 166 13.00 11.07 -9.82
CA SER A 166 13.98 10.31 -10.60
C SER A 166 13.91 8.81 -10.32
N PHE A 167 13.76 8.41 -9.05
CA PHE A 167 13.57 7.01 -8.68
C PHE A 167 12.23 6.45 -9.15
N THR A 168 11.13 7.14 -8.86
CA THR A 168 9.78 6.64 -9.22
C THR A 168 9.55 6.62 -10.73
N ASN A 169 10.17 7.51 -11.49
CA ASN A 169 10.15 7.47 -12.96
C ASN A 169 10.95 6.30 -13.56
N SER A 170 11.85 5.66 -12.79
CA SER A 170 12.54 4.47 -13.26
C SER A 170 11.82 3.18 -12.89
N LEU A 171 10.69 3.26 -12.17
CA LEU A 171 9.85 2.10 -11.89
C LEU A 171 9.03 1.70 -13.14
N PRO A 172 8.74 0.40 -13.33
CA PRO A 172 7.83 -0.06 -14.36
C PRO A 172 6.46 0.62 -14.31
N ASN A 173 5.86 0.85 -15.48
CA ASN A 173 4.46 1.30 -15.54
C ASN A 173 3.54 0.25 -14.90
N GLY A 174 2.47 0.72 -14.25
CA GLY A 174 1.59 -0.09 -13.41
C GLY A 174 2.14 -0.44 -12.02
N ASP A 175 3.38 -0.04 -11.65
CA ASP A 175 3.89 -0.31 -10.31
C ASP A 175 3.03 0.34 -9.22
N GLU A 176 2.76 -0.43 -8.17
CA GLU A 176 1.95 -0.03 -7.02
C GLU A 176 2.85 0.53 -5.92
N PHE A 177 2.83 1.85 -5.73
CA PHE A 177 3.57 2.53 -4.68
C PHE A 177 2.82 3.76 -4.17
N ALA A 178 3.08 4.14 -2.92
CA ALA A 178 2.57 5.38 -2.33
C ALA A 178 3.71 6.17 -1.73
N VAL A 179 3.62 7.50 -1.76
CA VAL A 179 4.47 8.40 -0.99
C VAL A 179 3.67 8.99 0.15
N LEU A 180 4.26 9.03 1.33
CA LEU A 180 3.59 9.42 2.55
C LEU A 180 4.57 10.01 3.56
N GLY A 181 4.04 10.85 4.44
CA GLY A 181 4.76 11.46 5.55
C GLY A 181 4.59 12.96 5.59
N ASP A 182 5.56 13.65 6.17
CA ASP A 182 5.58 15.10 6.31
C ASP A 182 6.24 15.76 5.10
N PHE A 183 5.42 16.42 4.27
CA PHE A 183 5.89 17.10 3.07
C PHE A 183 6.31 18.54 3.32
N ASN A 184 5.91 19.17 4.43
CA ASN A 184 6.16 20.59 4.68
C ASN A 184 5.77 21.53 3.50
N ILE A 185 4.76 21.18 2.71
CA ILE A 185 4.28 21.93 1.54
C ILE A 185 3.06 22.77 1.93
N TYR A 186 3.08 24.05 1.56
CA TYR A 186 2.08 25.03 2.02
C TYR A 186 0.96 25.29 1.01
N THR A 187 1.22 25.04 -0.27
CA THR A 187 0.32 25.43 -1.36
C THR A 187 0.40 24.45 -2.51
N SER A 188 -0.73 24.25 -3.19
CA SER A 188 -0.78 23.47 -4.41
C SER A 188 0.10 24.05 -5.52
N THR A 189 0.48 25.33 -5.47
CA THR A 189 1.35 25.95 -6.49
C THR A 189 2.83 25.80 -6.19
N GLU A 190 3.21 25.19 -5.07
CA GLU A 190 4.61 25.03 -4.71
C GLU A 190 5.32 24.11 -5.71
N PRO A 191 6.55 24.42 -6.17
CA PRO A 191 7.23 23.63 -7.18
C PRO A 191 7.39 22.15 -6.82
N ALA A 192 7.67 21.84 -5.55
CA ALA A 192 7.77 20.48 -5.06
C ALA A 192 6.46 19.69 -5.24
N TYR A 193 5.32 20.30 -4.90
CA TYR A 193 4.01 19.68 -5.08
C TYR A 193 3.68 19.45 -6.55
N GLN A 194 3.92 20.47 -7.40
CA GLN A 194 3.71 20.35 -8.84
C GLN A 194 4.58 19.24 -9.44
N ARG A 195 5.82 19.09 -8.95
CA ARG A 195 6.74 18.03 -9.38
C ARG A 195 6.25 16.62 -9.00
N LEU A 196 5.61 16.44 -7.85
CA LEU A 196 5.00 15.17 -7.44
C LEU A 196 3.91 14.72 -8.43
N LEU A 197 3.06 15.65 -8.85
CA LEU A 197 1.91 15.38 -9.71
C LEU A 197 2.24 15.37 -11.21
N GLN A 198 3.43 15.85 -11.58
CA GLN A 198 3.82 16.00 -12.98
C GLN A 198 3.94 14.65 -13.69
N THR A 199 3.10 14.47 -14.70
CA THR A 199 3.18 13.35 -15.66
C THR A 199 4.33 13.55 -16.65
N GLU A 200 5.00 12.46 -17.01
CA GLU A 200 6.07 12.46 -18.01
C GLU A 200 5.78 11.41 -19.08
N VAL A 201 6.09 11.71 -20.34
CA VAL A 201 5.82 10.78 -21.45
C VAL A 201 6.65 9.51 -21.25
N GLY A 202 5.97 8.35 -21.27
CA GLY A 202 6.61 7.05 -21.10
C GLY A 202 6.85 6.61 -19.66
N SER A 203 6.44 7.40 -18.66
CA SER A 203 6.59 7.09 -17.24
C SER A 203 5.28 7.27 -16.46
N GLU A 204 4.96 6.30 -15.61
CA GLU A 204 3.87 6.39 -14.63
C GLU A 204 4.35 6.65 -13.20
N GLY A 205 5.59 7.13 -13.03
CA GLY A 205 6.18 7.40 -11.73
C GLY A 205 5.50 8.51 -10.89
N HIS A 206 4.60 9.29 -11.49
CA HIS A 206 3.93 10.42 -10.85
C HIS A 206 2.94 9.97 -9.78
N PHE A 207 2.56 10.91 -8.92
CA PHE A 207 1.61 10.67 -7.86
C PHE A 207 0.26 11.33 -8.13
N ILE A 208 -0.77 10.73 -7.54
CA ILE A 208 -2.14 11.21 -7.53
C ILE A 208 -2.49 11.52 -6.07
N ASP A 209 -2.78 12.78 -5.78
CA ASP A 209 -3.34 13.20 -4.49
C ASP A 209 -4.85 12.86 -4.46
N PRO A 210 -5.31 11.99 -3.54
CA PRO A 210 -6.72 11.64 -3.42
C PRO A 210 -7.66 12.82 -3.14
N LEU A 211 -7.16 13.92 -2.58
CA LEU A 211 -7.98 15.09 -2.23
C LEU A 211 -7.99 16.16 -3.32
N ASN A 212 -6.96 16.21 -4.18
CA ASN A 212 -6.81 17.15 -5.29
C ASN A 212 -7.15 18.61 -4.93
N LEU A 213 -6.61 19.10 -3.81
CA LEU A 213 -6.84 20.46 -3.33
C LEU A 213 -6.02 21.49 -4.14
N SER A 214 -6.57 22.68 -4.34
CA SER A 214 -5.87 23.81 -4.98
C SER A 214 -5.67 24.99 -4.00
N GLY A 215 -4.73 25.89 -4.27
CA GLY A 215 -4.47 27.10 -3.48
C GLY A 215 -3.57 26.89 -2.27
N THR A 216 -3.54 27.89 -1.39
CA THR A 216 -2.79 27.89 -0.12
C THR A 216 -3.63 27.23 0.97
N TRP A 217 -3.10 26.18 1.59
CA TRP A 217 -3.89 25.36 2.50
C TRP A 217 -4.07 25.95 3.89
N ASN A 218 -3.27 26.96 4.28
CA ASN A 218 -3.43 27.70 5.53
C ASN A 218 -4.65 28.63 5.55
N GLN A 219 -5.85 28.06 5.43
CA GLN A 219 -7.12 28.78 5.42
C GLN A 219 -8.22 27.92 6.03
N SER A 220 -9.20 28.55 6.68
CA SER A 220 -10.31 27.86 7.32
C SER A 220 -11.13 26.98 6.37
N SER A 221 -11.16 27.28 5.06
CA SER A 221 -11.82 26.44 4.05
C SER A 221 -11.18 25.06 3.90
N TYR A 222 -9.92 24.88 4.31
CA TYR A 222 -9.21 23.61 4.29
C TYR A 222 -9.13 22.94 5.66
N ALA A 223 -9.79 23.49 6.69
CA ALA A 223 -9.77 22.98 8.06
C ALA A 223 -10.00 21.46 8.18
N PRO A 224 -10.93 20.82 7.42
CA PRO A 224 -11.10 19.36 7.48
C PRO A 224 -9.90 18.52 7.02
N PHE A 225 -8.90 19.14 6.38
CA PHE A 225 -7.75 18.47 5.77
C PHE A 225 -6.42 18.78 6.48
N HIS A 226 -6.42 19.72 7.43
CA HIS A 226 -5.21 20.09 8.17
C HIS A 226 -4.69 18.93 9.03
N THR A 227 -3.37 18.94 9.23
CA THR A 227 -2.58 17.91 9.91
C THR A 227 -1.53 18.48 10.85
N GLN A 228 -1.24 19.78 10.81
CA GLN A 228 -0.37 20.46 11.78
C GLN A 228 -0.88 21.89 12.03
N SER A 229 -0.69 22.52 13.20
CA SER A 229 -0.21 21.93 14.46
C SER A 229 -1.37 21.43 15.34
N SER A 230 -1.18 20.32 16.04
CA SER A 230 -2.16 19.77 16.98
C SER A 230 -2.45 20.70 18.19
N ARG A 231 -1.69 21.80 18.34
CA ARG A 231 -1.66 22.61 19.56
C ARG A 231 -1.32 24.09 19.35
N ILE A 232 -1.90 24.94 20.21
CA ILE A 232 -1.58 26.39 20.28
C ILE A 232 -0.52 26.73 21.33
N ARG A 233 -0.28 25.84 22.31
CA ARG A 233 0.67 26.07 23.41
C ARG A 233 1.89 25.20 23.23
N ALA A 234 3.07 25.78 23.46
CA ALA A 234 4.32 25.06 23.44
C ALA A 234 4.40 24.08 24.61
N LEU A 235 4.87 22.87 24.33
CA LEU A 235 5.30 21.90 25.34
C LEU A 235 6.83 21.88 25.41
N SER A 236 7.39 21.16 26.38
CA SER A 236 8.84 21.00 26.55
C SER A 236 9.46 19.98 25.57
N ASP A 237 8.87 19.81 24.38
CA ASP A 237 9.20 18.78 23.39
C ASP A 237 9.61 19.36 22.02
N SER A 238 9.85 20.68 21.95
CA SER A 238 10.25 21.44 20.75
C SER A 238 9.25 21.42 19.57
N GLY A 239 8.04 20.90 19.76
CA GLY A 239 7.04 20.89 18.70
C GLY A 239 6.50 22.28 18.37
N SER A 240 6.05 22.40 17.12
CA SER A 240 5.44 23.59 16.56
C SER A 240 4.11 23.91 17.25
N THR A 241 3.78 25.20 17.26
CA THR A 241 2.54 25.74 17.81
C THR A 241 1.88 26.64 16.79
N GLY A 242 0.59 26.92 16.97
CA GLY A 242 -0.16 27.81 16.09
C GLY A 242 -1.62 27.38 15.97
N GLY A 243 -1.90 26.12 16.34
CA GLY A 243 -3.18 25.48 16.12
C GLY A 243 -3.22 24.78 14.76
N LEU A 244 -4.33 24.12 14.47
CA LEU A 244 -4.43 23.22 13.33
C LEU A 244 -4.76 24.00 12.04
N ASP A 245 -3.76 24.31 11.23
CA ASP A 245 -3.87 25.26 10.13
C ASP A 245 -3.16 24.86 8.83
N ASP A 246 -2.29 23.84 8.84
CA ASP A 246 -1.56 23.40 7.66
C ASP A 246 -1.82 21.93 7.30
N ARG A 247 -1.65 21.57 6.02
CA ARG A 247 -1.76 20.20 5.49
C ARG A 247 -0.38 19.67 5.08
N PHE A 248 0.47 19.35 6.05
CA PHE A 248 1.82 18.85 5.78
C PHE A 248 1.89 17.34 5.66
N ASP A 249 1.19 16.61 6.52
CA ASP A 249 1.13 15.16 6.45
C ASP A 249 0.17 14.68 5.35
N MET A 250 0.67 13.93 4.38
CA MET A 250 -0.12 13.48 3.22
C MET A 250 0.17 12.01 2.86
N ILE A 251 -0.73 11.42 2.07
CA ILE A 251 -0.55 10.12 1.40
C ILE A 251 -0.99 10.29 -0.06
N LEU A 252 -0.07 10.11 -1.00
CA LEU A 252 -0.32 10.20 -2.44
C LEU A 252 0.01 8.86 -3.08
N ASN A 253 -0.78 8.45 -4.08
CA ASN A 253 -0.72 7.11 -4.65
C ASN A 253 -0.16 7.12 -6.07
N SER A 254 0.50 6.05 -6.49
CA SER A 254 0.84 5.83 -7.89
C SER A 254 -0.41 5.61 -8.72
N LYS A 255 -0.28 5.76 -10.05
CA LYS A 255 -1.36 5.42 -10.97
C LYS A 255 -1.81 3.96 -10.84
N GLY A 256 -0.89 3.02 -10.68
CA GLY A 256 -1.19 1.58 -10.52
C GLY A 256 -2.16 1.32 -9.35
N MET A 257 -2.04 2.07 -8.26
CA MET A 257 -2.95 1.93 -7.11
C MET A 257 -4.36 2.51 -7.32
N THR A 258 -4.66 3.05 -8.51
CA THR A 258 -5.99 3.53 -8.89
C THR A 258 -6.72 2.59 -9.85
N GLU A 259 -6.00 1.62 -10.40
CA GLU A 259 -6.48 0.68 -11.42
C GLU A 259 -7.10 -0.59 -10.75
N GLU A 260 -7.59 -1.55 -11.54
CA GLU A 260 -8.16 -2.80 -11.01
C GLU A 260 -7.09 -3.88 -10.83
N GLY A 261 -7.26 -4.73 -9.80
CA GLY A 261 -6.30 -5.77 -9.45
C GLY A 261 -5.19 -5.29 -8.50
N GLY A 262 -4.46 -6.25 -7.93
CA GLY A 262 -3.32 -5.99 -7.05
C GLY A 262 -3.66 -5.16 -5.80
N ILE A 263 -3.08 -3.98 -5.67
CA ILE A 263 -3.24 -3.09 -4.50
C ILE A 263 -3.94 -1.81 -4.93
N LYS A 264 -5.16 -1.62 -4.43
CA LYS A 264 -6.00 -0.48 -4.79
C LYS A 264 -6.26 0.44 -3.61
N TYR A 265 -6.01 1.74 -3.77
CA TYR A 265 -6.46 2.75 -2.81
C TYR A 265 -7.99 2.77 -2.76
N ILE A 266 -8.57 2.79 -1.56
CA ILE A 266 -10.02 2.90 -1.37
C ILE A 266 -10.41 4.38 -1.38
N PRO A 267 -11.18 4.86 -2.37
CA PRO A 267 -11.55 6.28 -2.46
C PRO A 267 -12.28 6.79 -1.21
N GLY A 268 -11.95 8.01 -0.78
CA GLY A 268 -12.53 8.64 0.42
C GLY A 268 -12.05 8.05 1.76
N SER A 269 -11.06 7.15 1.74
CA SER A 269 -10.53 6.54 2.97
C SER A 269 -9.41 7.35 3.64
N LEU A 270 -8.80 8.31 2.94
CA LEU A 270 -7.77 9.18 3.49
C LEU A 270 -8.35 10.09 4.58
N LYS A 271 -7.82 9.99 5.80
CA LYS A 271 -8.34 10.70 6.98
C LYS A 271 -7.21 11.16 7.92
N PRO A 272 -7.09 12.46 8.20
CA PRO A 272 -6.34 12.96 9.35
C PRO A 272 -7.06 12.60 10.65
N LEU A 273 -6.46 11.75 11.48
CA LEU A 273 -7.07 11.24 12.70
C LEU A 273 -7.25 12.37 13.72
N GLY A 274 -8.47 12.52 14.25
CA GLY A 274 -8.78 13.54 15.25
C GLY A 274 -9.23 14.87 14.66
N ASN A 275 -9.00 15.13 13.37
CA ASN A 275 -9.48 16.34 12.74
C ASN A 275 -10.97 16.23 12.42
N ASP A 276 -11.77 17.12 12.99
CA ASP A 276 -13.20 17.24 12.73
C ASP A 276 -13.58 18.50 11.92
N GLY A 277 -12.59 19.27 11.48
CA GLY A 277 -12.75 20.52 10.76
C GLY A 277 -13.11 21.74 11.62
N ASN A 278 -13.26 21.58 12.94
CA ASN A 278 -13.71 22.66 13.83
C ASN A 278 -12.56 23.33 14.62
N HIS A 279 -11.33 22.84 14.46
CA HIS A 279 -10.17 23.26 15.26
C HIS A 279 -9.17 24.13 14.48
N TYR A 280 -9.62 24.86 13.45
CA TYR A 280 -8.76 25.78 12.72
C TYR A 280 -8.13 26.83 13.64
N ASN A 281 -6.80 26.93 13.67
CA ASN A 281 -6.03 27.76 14.61
C ASN A 281 -6.32 27.47 16.10
N ASP A 282 -6.77 26.25 16.42
CA ASP A 282 -7.00 25.80 17.79
C ASP A 282 -6.31 24.46 18.06
N SER A 283 -6.25 24.06 19.32
CA SER A 283 -5.69 22.78 19.75
C SER A 283 -6.68 21.65 19.49
N ILE A 284 -6.21 20.50 19.02
CA ILE A 284 -7.04 19.35 18.66
C ILE A 284 -7.86 18.80 19.84
N ASN A 285 -7.42 19.06 21.08
CA ASN A 285 -8.06 18.63 22.31
C ASN A 285 -8.93 19.70 22.98
N GLN A 286 -9.13 20.86 22.32
CA GLN A 286 -10.18 21.78 22.73
C GLN A 286 -11.53 21.06 22.62
N ARG A 287 -12.37 21.20 23.65
CA ARG A 287 -13.63 20.45 23.72
C ARG A 287 -14.78 21.23 23.08
N PRO A 288 -15.70 20.55 22.36
CA PRO A 288 -15.68 19.12 22.03
C PRO A 288 -14.83 18.83 20.78
N ASN A 289 -14.15 17.68 20.75
CA ASN A 289 -13.69 17.08 19.50
C ASN A 289 -14.75 16.07 19.05
N THR A 290 -15.28 16.23 17.84
CA THR A 290 -16.39 15.40 17.35
C THR A 290 -15.94 14.17 16.55
N SER A 291 -14.65 14.06 16.22
CA SER A 291 -14.12 12.93 15.45
C SER A 291 -13.54 11.80 16.31
N VAL A 292 -13.06 12.12 17.52
CA VAL A 292 -12.44 11.15 18.43
C VAL A 292 -12.81 11.41 19.89
N PRO A 293 -12.80 10.38 20.76
CA PRO A 293 -13.02 10.56 22.19
C PRO A 293 -11.98 11.46 22.84
N ASP A 294 -12.35 11.99 24.01
CA ASP A 294 -11.55 12.99 24.69
C ASP A 294 -10.10 12.57 24.97
N SER A 295 -9.96 11.33 25.44
CA SER A 295 -8.67 10.72 25.76
C SER A 295 -7.76 10.53 24.54
N ILE A 296 -8.34 10.47 23.33
CA ILE A 296 -7.60 10.30 22.08
C ILE A 296 -7.16 11.67 21.55
N ALA A 297 -8.02 12.69 21.60
CA ALA A 297 -7.62 14.05 21.27
C ALA A 297 -6.46 14.54 22.17
N ASP A 298 -6.53 14.26 23.47
CA ASP A 298 -5.42 14.54 24.40
C ASP A 298 -4.16 13.77 24.03
N ALA A 299 -4.29 12.49 23.67
CA ALA A 299 -3.14 11.68 23.27
C ALA A 299 -2.46 12.26 22.02
N ILE A 300 -3.23 12.73 21.04
CA ILE A 300 -2.68 13.37 19.84
C ILE A 300 -1.94 14.66 20.24
N TYR A 301 -2.59 15.53 21.02
CA TYR A 301 -2.00 16.79 21.52
C TYR A 301 -0.65 16.60 22.25
N TYR A 302 -0.55 15.59 23.12
CA TYR A 302 0.66 15.31 23.91
C TYR A 302 1.67 14.40 23.20
N GLY A 303 1.28 13.73 22.12
CA GLY A 303 2.14 12.80 21.38
C GLY A 303 3.06 13.52 20.41
N SER A 304 2.48 14.36 19.56
CA SER A 304 3.16 15.10 18.50
C SER A 304 2.43 16.40 18.20
N ASP A 305 3.13 17.37 17.62
CA ASP A 305 2.53 18.54 16.98
C ASP A 305 1.84 18.18 15.64
N HIS A 306 1.99 16.96 15.13
CA HIS A 306 1.28 16.47 13.95
C HIS A 306 0.07 15.60 14.29
N LEU A 307 -0.85 15.46 13.33
CA LEU A 307 -1.90 14.46 13.33
C LEU A 307 -1.46 13.20 12.56
N PRO A 308 -1.79 11.98 13.04
CA PRO A 308 -1.64 10.78 12.23
C PRO A 308 -2.57 10.83 11.02
N VAL A 309 -2.08 10.48 9.83
CA VAL A 309 -2.91 10.37 8.62
C VAL A 309 -3.05 8.91 8.23
N THR A 310 -4.27 8.48 7.92
CA THR A 310 -4.58 7.09 7.55
C THR A 310 -5.20 7.00 6.18
N ALA A 311 -4.96 5.89 5.48
CA ALA A 311 -5.64 5.52 4.24
C ALA A 311 -5.90 4.00 4.24
N LEU A 312 -6.94 3.57 3.52
CA LEU A 312 -7.26 2.16 3.34
C LEU A 312 -6.91 1.72 1.92
N TYR A 313 -6.36 0.51 1.83
CA TYR A 313 -6.00 -0.15 0.59
C TYR A 313 -6.66 -1.53 0.54
N LYS A 314 -7.22 -1.88 -0.61
CA LYS A 314 -7.70 -3.21 -0.90
C LYS A 314 -6.59 -3.99 -1.57
N PHE A 315 -6.23 -5.14 -1.01
CA PHE A 315 -5.31 -6.09 -1.60
C PHE A 315 -6.15 -7.20 -2.22
N GLU A 316 -5.98 -7.42 -3.52
CA GLU A 316 -6.69 -8.42 -4.30
C GLU A 316 -5.66 -9.32 -4.97
N LYS A 317 -5.77 -10.63 -4.72
CA LYS A 317 -4.94 -11.60 -5.42
C LYS A 317 -5.31 -11.62 -6.91
N THR A 318 -4.52 -10.98 -7.75
CA THR A 318 -4.62 -11.04 -9.22
C THR A 318 -3.99 -12.34 -9.70
N GLY A 319 -4.83 -13.36 -9.97
CA GLY A 319 -4.37 -14.66 -10.45
C GLY A 319 -3.64 -15.48 -9.38
N SER A 320 -4.07 -16.71 -9.14
CA SER A 320 -3.41 -17.56 -8.15
C SER A 320 -2.23 -18.31 -8.75
N VAL A 321 -1.04 -17.71 -8.71
CA VAL A 321 0.19 -18.47 -8.96
C VAL A 321 0.58 -19.26 -7.71
N THR A 322 0.65 -20.58 -7.83
CA THR A 322 1.04 -21.50 -6.75
C THR A 322 2.40 -22.11 -7.08
N ILE A 323 3.34 -22.09 -6.14
CA ILE A 323 4.58 -22.86 -6.25
C ILE A 323 4.22 -24.34 -6.06
N ILE A 324 4.52 -25.17 -7.04
CA ILE A 324 4.13 -26.59 -7.06
C ILE A 324 5.31 -27.56 -6.89
N SER A 325 6.54 -27.05 -6.80
CA SER A 325 7.75 -27.85 -6.60
C SER A 325 8.88 -27.03 -5.97
N ASN A 326 9.69 -27.68 -5.13
CA ASN A 326 10.93 -27.11 -4.58
C ASN A 326 12.16 -27.39 -5.46
N LEU A 327 11.98 -28.09 -6.59
CA LEU A 327 13.05 -28.31 -7.57
C LEU A 327 13.15 -27.09 -8.48
N ILE A 328 14.37 -26.59 -8.68
CA ILE A 328 14.66 -25.47 -9.58
C ILE A 328 14.74 -26.00 -11.02
N PRO A 329 13.90 -25.53 -11.95
CA PRO A 329 13.95 -25.93 -13.35
C PRO A 329 15.25 -25.48 -14.04
N GLU A 330 15.72 -26.24 -15.03
CA GLU A 330 16.92 -25.87 -15.82
C GLU A 330 16.61 -24.88 -16.95
N LYS A 331 15.36 -24.81 -17.41
CA LYS A 331 14.94 -23.96 -18.53
C LYS A 331 13.53 -23.41 -18.34
N PHE A 332 13.26 -22.29 -19.00
CA PHE A 332 11.91 -21.76 -19.13
C PHE A 332 11.01 -22.74 -19.88
N ASN A 333 9.81 -22.93 -19.37
CA ASN A 333 8.80 -23.74 -20.05
C ASN A 333 7.39 -23.28 -19.65
N VAL A 334 6.43 -23.42 -20.56
CA VAL A 334 5.01 -23.45 -20.19
C VAL A 334 4.43 -24.74 -20.74
N TYR A 335 3.67 -25.43 -19.89
CA TYR A 335 3.12 -26.74 -20.17
C TYR A 335 1.77 -26.61 -20.85
N GLN A 336 1.33 -27.70 -21.47
CA GLN A 336 -0.05 -27.78 -21.93
C GLN A 336 -0.99 -27.66 -20.73
N ASN A 337 -1.96 -26.75 -20.81
CA ASN A 337 -3.01 -26.62 -19.81
C ASN A 337 -3.70 -27.98 -19.59
N TYR A 338 -4.11 -28.25 -18.34
CA TYR A 338 -4.81 -29.48 -18.00
C TYR A 338 -6.02 -29.17 -17.08
N PRO A 339 -7.22 -29.69 -17.41
CA PRO A 339 -7.55 -30.48 -18.61
C PRO A 339 -7.49 -29.65 -19.91
N ASN A 340 -7.34 -30.31 -21.07
CA ASN A 340 -7.50 -29.73 -22.41
C ASN A 340 -8.04 -30.81 -23.38
N PRO A 341 -9.28 -30.69 -23.89
CA PRO A 341 -10.24 -29.61 -23.67
C PRO A 341 -10.68 -29.43 -22.21
N PHE A 342 -11.20 -28.25 -21.86
CA PHE A 342 -11.61 -27.90 -20.49
C PHE A 342 -13.02 -27.33 -20.41
N ASN A 343 -13.63 -27.37 -19.22
CA ASN A 343 -14.96 -26.80 -18.93
C ASN A 343 -15.19 -26.57 -17.41
N PRO A 344 -15.47 -25.34 -16.95
CA PRO A 344 -15.06 -24.08 -17.56
C PRO A 344 -13.62 -23.71 -17.17
N SER A 345 -12.97 -24.44 -16.24
CA SER A 345 -11.64 -24.09 -15.73
C SER A 345 -10.54 -25.07 -16.14
N THR A 346 -9.30 -24.57 -16.19
CA THR A 346 -8.09 -25.32 -16.50
C THR A 346 -6.89 -24.75 -15.77
N LYS A 347 -5.86 -25.57 -15.55
CA LYS A 347 -4.61 -25.14 -14.92
C LYS A 347 -3.49 -25.02 -15.93
N ILE A 348 -2.70 -23.96 -15.83
CA ILE A 348 -1.53 -23.70 -16.67
C ILE A 348 -0.30 -23.74 -15.78
N LYS A 349 0.54 -24.76 -16.00
CA LYS A 349 1.84 -24.91 -15.34
C LYS A 349 2.92 -24.22 -16.16
N PHE A 350 3.88 -23.58 -15.49
CA PHE A 350 5.09 -23.05 -16.11
C PHE A 350 6.30 -23.14 -15.17
N ASP A 351 7.49 -23.10 -15.75
CA ASP A 351 8.77 -23.24 -15.07
C ASP A 351 9.65 -22.03 -15.35
N ILE A 352 10.31 -21.53 -14.31
CA ILE A 352 11.26 -20.42 -14.34
C ILE A 352 12.63 -20.94 -13.89
N PRO A 353 13.68 -20.86 -14.73
CA PRO A 353 15.00 -21.37 -14.38
C PRO A 353 15.77 -20.44 -13.43
N SER A 354 16.80 -20.99 -12.76
CA SER A 354 17.78 -20.16 -12.04
C SER A 354 18.57 -19.28 -13.00
N GLY A 355 18.75 -17.99 -12.65
CA GLY A 355 19.63 -17.06 -13.37
C GLY A 355 18.99 -15.77 -13.87
N LEU A 356 17.67 -15.61 -13.71
CA LEU A 356 16.97 -14.35 -14.00
C LEU A 356 17.19 -13.35 -12.87
N ASN A 357 17.57 -12.12 -13.21
CA ASN A 357 17.79 -11.04 -12.25
C ASN A 357 17.12 -9.77 -12.74
N GLY A 358 16.54 -8.97 -11.83
CA GLY A 358 15.94 -7.69 -12.20
C GLY A 358 14.70 -7.84 -13.09
N SER A 359 14.65 -7.12 -14.21
CA SER A 359 13.50 -7.09 -15.12
C SER A 359 13.22 -8.44 -15.81
N ASP A 360 14.23 -9.29 -15.96
CA ASP A 360 14.10 -10.66 -16.48
C ASP A 360 13.22 -11.58 -15.61
N SER A 361 12.97 -11.19 -14.35
CA SER A 361 12.09 -11.93 -13.43
C SER A 361 10.61 -11.59 -13.60
N LYS A 362 10.26 -10.54 -14.38
CA LYS A 362 8.87 -10.19 -14.64
C LYS A 362 8.26 -11.20 -15.60
N VAL A 363 7.31 -11.98 -15.10
CA VAL A 363 6.58 -12.97 -15.87
C VAL A 363 5.17 -12.48 -16.10
N ARG A 364 4.75 -12.46 -17.36
CA ARG A 364 3.39 -12.17 -17.76
C ARG A 364 2.78 -13.37 -18.46
N LEU A 365 1.60 -13.82 -18.02
CA LEU A 365 0.84 -14.91 -18.62
C LEU A 365 -0.56 -14.40 -18.95
N SER A 366 -0.82 -14.17 -20.24
CA SER A 366 -2.10 -13.63 -20.72
C SER A 366 -2.84 -14.64 -21.61
N VAL A 367 -4.17 -14.55 -21.63
CA VAL A 367 -5.07 -15.34 -22.46
C VAL A 367 -5.66 -14.48 -23.57
N TYR A 368 -5.71 -15.04 -24.78
CA TYR A 368 -6.18 -14.41 -26.00
C TYR A 368 -7.28 -15.26 -26.66
N ASN A 369 -8.25 -14.61 -27.29
CA ASN A 369 -9.24 -15.27 -28.13
C ASN A 369 -8.71 -15.54 -29.55
N SER A 370 -9.54 -16.17 -30.40
CA SER A 370 -9.19 -16.50 -31.79
C SER A 370 -8.93 -15.30 -32.70
N LEU A 371 -9.33 -14.09 -32.29
CA LEU A 371 -9.05 -12.83 -33.00
C LEU A 371 -7.75 -12.16 -32.52
N GLY A 372 -7.04 -12.76 -31.56
CA GLY A 372 -5.83 -12.20 -30.96
C GLY A 372 -6.10 -11.10 -29.92
N LYS A 373 -7.36 -10.90 -29.51
CA LYS A 373 -7.69 -9.97 -28.41
C LYS A 373 -7.35 -10.62 -27.08
N GLU A 374 -6.62 -9.90 -26.24
CA GLU A 374 -6.39 -10.28 -24.84
C GLU A 374 -7.71 -10.24 -24.05
N ILE A 375 -8.03 -11.32 -23.36
CA ILE A 375 -9.29 -11.50 -22.62
C ILE A 375 -9.09 -11.74 -21.12
N ALA A 376 -7.88 -12.12 -20.70
CA ALA A 376 -7.53 -12.26 -19.29
C ALA A 376 -6.00 -12.14 -19.12
N GLU A 377 -5.58 -11.59 -17.99
CA GLU A 377 -4.19 -11.61 -17.52
C GLU A 377 -4.16 -12.48 -16.25
N LEU A 378 -3.45 -13.61 -16.31
CA LEU A 378 -3.41 -14.61 -15.24
C LEU A 378 -2.22 -14.43 -14.30
N VAL A 379 -1.13 -13.84 -14.80
CA VAL A 379 0.11 -13.56 -14.07
C VAL A 379 0.71 -12.29 -14.66
N ASN A 380 1.19 -11.38 -13.81
CA ASN A 380 1.95 -10.19 -14.22
C ASN A 380 2.79 -9.68 -13.03
N GLU A 381 3.76 -10.47 -12.61
CA GLU A 381 4.54 -10.22 -11.40
C GLU A 381 5.99 -10.71 -11.54
N ASN A 382 6.86 -10.26 -10.63
CA ASN A 382 8.24 -10.74 -10.56
C ASN A 382 8.27 -12.08 -9.82
N LEU A 383 8.60 -13.16 -10.54
CA LEU A 383 8.67 -14.50 -9.99
C LEU A 383 10.12 -15.00 -9.94
N GLY A 384 10.47 -15.63 -8.81
CA GLY A 384 11.76 -16.29 -8.64
C GLY A 384 11.90 -17.57 -9.47
N ALA A 385 13.05 -18.23 -9.38
CA ALA A 385 13.23 -19.54 -9.99
C ALA A 385 12.34 -20.58 -9.29
N GLY A 386 11.59 -21.37 -10.07
CA GLY A 386 10.65 -22.35 -9.53
C GLY A 386 9.65 -22.86 -10.56
N SER A 387 8.86 -23.86 -10.16
CA SER A 387 7.70 -24.34 -10.91
C SER A 387 6.42 -23.75 -10.34
N TYR A 388 5.60 -23.21 -11.22
CA TYR A 388 4.40 -22.46 -10.88
C TYR A 388 3.18 -23.03 -11.60
N GLU A 389 2.00 -22.85 -11.02
CA GLU A 389 0.71 -23.19 -11.60
C GLU A 389 -0.27 -22.04 -11.37
N THR A 390 -1.02 -21.67 -12.41
CA THR A 390 -2.16 -20.74 -12.29
C THR A 390 -3.42 -21.37 -12.87
N GLU A 391 -4.59 -20.96 -12.38
CA GLU A 391 -5.89 -21.41 -12.89
C GLU A 391 -6.50 -20.35 -13.80
N PHE A 392 -7.11 -20.81 -14.90
CA PHE A 392 -7.93 -20.00 -15.78
C PHE A 392 -9.38 -20.50 -15.73
N ASP A 393 -10.29 -19.68 -15.22
CA ASP A 393 -11.73 -19.89 -15.31
C ASP A 393 -12.29 -19.16 -16.54
N ALA A 394 -12.90 -19.91 -17.45
CA ALA A 394 -13.50 -19.39 -18.66
C ALA A 394 -15.04 -19.40 -18.65
N SER A 395 -15.65 -19.35 -17.46
CA SER A 395 -17.10 -19.36 -17.26
C SER A 395 -17.83 -18.28 -18.07
N ASP A 396 -17.20 -17.13 -18.29
CA ASP A 396 -17.79 -15.99 -19.04
C ASP A 396 -17.49 -16.01 -20.55
N PHE A 397 -16.77 -17.01 -21.06
CA PHE A 397 -16.35 -17.09 -22.46
C PHE A 397 -17.07 -18.21 -23.23
N SER A 398 -17.25 -18.06 -24.54
CA SER A 398 -17.92 -19.04 -25.40
C SER A 398 -17.03 -20.25 -25.73
N SER A 399 -17.60 -21.43 -26.02
CA SER A 399 -16.81 -22.57 -26.53
C SER A 399 -15.95 -22.17 -27.73
N GLY A 400 -14.71 -22.63 -27.79
CA GLY A 400 -13.79 -22.27 -28.86
C GLY A 400 -12.32 -22.48 -28.54
N VAL A 401 -11.47 -22.08 -29.48
CA VAL A 401 -10.01 -22.07 -29.34
C VAL A 401 -9.57 -20.77 -28.69
N TYR A 402 -8.77 -20.92 -27.65
CA TYR A 402 -8.07 -19.83 -26.95
C TYR A 402 -6.57 -20.06 -26.99
N PHE A 403 -5.82 -19.01 -26.73
CA PHE A 403 -4.36 -19.06 -26.64
C PHE A 403 -3.92 -18.49 -25.32
N TYR A 404 -2.92 -19.06 -24.68
CA TYR A 404 -2.22 -18.44 -23.57
C TYR A 404 -0.77 -18.24 -23.96
N LYS A 405 -0.24 -17.07 -23.60
CA LYS A 405 1.11 -16.65 -23.91
C LYS A 405 1.80 -16.32 -22.59
N ILE A 406 2.90 -17.01 -22.32
CA ILE A 406 3.84 -16.59 -21.28
C ILE A 406 4.93 -15.74 -21.92
N GLU A 407 5.28 -14.63 -21.28
CA GLU A 407 6.33 -13.74 -21.73
C GLU A 407 7.15 -13.19 -20.56
N THR A 408 8.44 -13.03 -20.80
CA THR A 408 9.40 -12.21 -20.05
C THR A 408 10.13 -11.31 -21.04
N ASP A 409 11.04 -10.47 -20.57
CA ASP A 409 11.85 -9.59 -21.43
C ASP A 409 12.56 -10.36 -22.57
N ASN A 410 13.02 -11.58 -22.30
CA ASN A 410 13.87 -12.36 -23.20
C ASN A 410 13.25 -13.69 -23.67
N PHE A 411 12.05 -14.02 -23.23
CA PHE A 411 11.38 -15.29 -23.55
C PHE A 411 9.90 -15.05 -23.86
N SER A 412 9.38 -15.73 -24.88
CA SER A 412 7.94 -15.74 -25.17
C SER A 412 7.55 -17.10 -25.71
N LEU A 413 6.51 -17.71 -25.13
CA LEU A 413 5.96 -18.96 -25.64
C LEU A 413 4.43 -18.94 -25.57
N THR A 414 3.81 -19.38 -26.66
CA THR A 414 2.35 -19.43 -26.80
C THR A 414 1.90 -20.88 -26.96
N LYS A 415 0.78 -21.23 -26.34
CA LYS A 415 0.08 -22.50 -26.53
C LYS A 415 -1.40 -22.27 -26.72
N SER A 416 -2.07 -23.19 -27.41
CA SER A 416 -3.52 -23.19 -27.58
C SER A 416 -4.21 -24.08 -26.54
N MET A 417 -5.46 -23.75 -26.24
CA MET A 417 -6.37 -24.53 -25.40
C MET A 417 -7.79 -24.50 -25.98
N PHE A 418 -8.58 -25.52 -25.68
CA PHE A 418 -9.94 -25.66 -26.21
C PHE A 418 -10.97 -25.69 -25.09
N LEU A 419 -11.85 -24.69 -25.08
CA LEU A 419 -12.99 -24.62 -24.16
C LEU A 419 -14.19 -25.31 -24.79
N ILE A 420 -14.81 -26.25 -24.07
CA ILE A 420 -16.04 -26.93 -24.47
C ILE A 420 -17.10 -26.67 -23.40
N LYS A 421 -18.15 -25.92 -23.73
CA LYS A 421 -19.38 -25.82 -22.92
C LYS A 421 -20.43 -26.84 -23.33
#